data_AF-A0A8S3K9V0-F1
#
_entry.id   AF-A0A8S3K9V0-F1
#
_cell.length_a   1.000
_cell.length_b   1.000
_cell.length_c   1.000
_cell.angle_alpha   90.00
_cell.angle_beta   90.00
_cell.angle_gamma   90.00
#
_symmetry.space_group_name_H-M   'P 1'
#
loop_
_entity.id
_entity.type
_entity.pdbx_description
1 polymer ?
#
loop_
_entity_poly.entity_id
_entity_poly.type
_entity_poly.pdbx_seq_one_letter_code
_entity_poly.pdbx_strand_id
1 'polypeptide(L)' 'IPEIPANTRWAQNGVTVAGGHGYGSAANQLKGPYGLFVDAPVGRFPKKVIS' A
#
# COMPACT_ATOMS: atom_id res chain seq x y z
N ILE A 1 7.61 23.30 1.52
CA ILE A 1 7.00 22.08 0.93
C ILE A 1 8.11 21.40 0.16
N PRO A 2 8.48 20.13 0.46
CA PRO A 2 9.50 19.45 -0.32
C PRO A 2 9.00 19.23 -1.76
N GLU A 3 9.85 19.50 -2.73
CA GLU A 3 9.55 19.27 -4.15
C GLU A 3 9.56 17.75 -4.41
N ILE A 4 8.46 17.20 -4.92
CA ILE A 4 8.42 15.83 -5.42
C ILE A 4 8.74 15.91 -6.92
N PRO A 5 9.87 15.37 -7.39
CA PRO A 5 10.25 15.41 -8.80
C PRO A 5 9.13 14.88 -9.69
N ALA A 6 8.84 15.55 -10.80
CA ALA A 6 7.78 15.15 -11.74
C ALA A 6 7.97 13.73 -12.33
N ASN A 7 9.19 13.19 -12.24
CA ASN A 7 9.55 11.84 -12.67
C ASN A 7 9.63 10.83 -11.51
N THR A 8 9.15 11.18 -10.31
CA THR A 8 9.08 10.24 -9.18
C THR A 8 8.17 9.08 -9.57
N ARG A 9 8.78 7.93 -9.82
CA ARG A 9 8.07 6.67 -10.04
C ARG A 9 8.03 5.90 -8.74
N TRP A 10 6.88 5.33 -8.43
CA TRP A 10 6.75 4.35 -7.37
C TRP A 10 7.66 3.16 -7.71
N ALA A 11 8.61 2.84 -6.81
CA ALA A 11 9.36 1.61 -6.92
C ALA A 11 8.41 0.44 -6.62
N GLN A 12 8.05 -0.34 -7.64
CA GLN A 12 7.18 -1.52 -7.49
C GLN A 12 7.96 -2.65 -6.80
N ASN A 13 8.12 -2.54 -5.48
CA ASN A 13 8.65 -3.61 -4.63
C ASN A 13 7.52 -4.50 -4.06
N GLY A 14 6.27 -4.29 -4.49
CA GLY A 14 5.10 -5.05 -4.04
C GLY A 14 4.76 -6.20 -4.98
N VAL A 15 4.11 -7.23 -4.43
CA VAL A 15 3.55 -8.36 -5.19
C VAL A 15 2.03 -8.29 -5.09
N THR A 16 1.33 -8.58 -6.18
CA THR A 16 -0.13 -8.75 -6.16
C THR A 16 -0.47 -10.08 -5.50
N VAL A 17 -0.97 -10.04 -4.26
CA VAL A 17 -1.36 -11.23 -3.50
C VAL A 17 -2.84 -11.59 -3.68
N ALA A 18 -3.69 -10.60 -3.96
CA ALA A 18 -5.10 -10.80 -4.24
C ALA A 18 -5.58 -9.78 -5.30
N GLY A 19 -6.51 -10.20 -6.15
CA GLY A 19 -7.01 -9.40 -7.28
C GLY A 19 -6.40 -9.78 -8.63
N GLY A 20 -6.76 -9.05 -9.69
CA GLY A 20 -6.27 -9.25 -11.06
C GLY A 20 -7.01 -10.32 -11.89
N HIS A 21 -7.74 -11.25 -11.25
CA HIS A 21 -8.45 -12.37 -11.90
C HIS A 21 -9.98 -12.29 -11.74
N GLY A 22 -10.52 -11.10 -11.49
CA GLY A 22 -11.95 -10.88 -11.31
C GLY A 22 -12.54 -11.49 -10.04
N TYR A 23 -13.88 -11.55 -10.02
CA TYR A 23 -14.69 -12.04 -8.90
C TYR A 23 -14.65 -13.56 -8.79
N GLY A 24 -14.44 -14.10 -7.59
CA GLY A 24 -14.49 -15.54 -7.35
C GLY A 24 -14.24 -15.94 -5.90
N SER A 25 -14.07 -17.24 -5.68
CA SER A 25 -13.94 -17.87 -4.35
C SER A 25 -12.54 -18.37 -4.01
N ALA A 26 -11.55 -18.16 -4.89
CA ALA A 26 -10.17 -18.53 -4.60
C ALA A 26 -9.54 -17.60 -3.55
N ALA A 27 -8.55 -18.09 -2.81
CA ALA A 27 -7.89 -17.36 -1.73
C ALA A 27 -7.23 -16.04 -2.18
N ASN A 28 -6.90 -15.91 -3.46
CA ASN A 28 -6.31 -14.73 -4.08
C ASN A 28 -7.32 -13.86 -4.86
N GLN A 29 -8.63 -14.03 -4.64
CA GLN A 29 -9.67 -13.24 -5.32
C GLN A 29 -10.42 -12.33 -4.34
N LEU A 30 -10.87 -11.17 -4.86
CA LEU A 30 -11.70 -10.21 -4.11
C LEU A 30 -13.14 -10.30 -4.61
N LYS A 31 -14.09 -10.51 -3.69
CA LYS A 31 -15.52 -10.76 -3.99
C LYS A 31 -16.41 -9.59 -3.56
N GLY A 32 -16.22 -8.42 -4.16
CA GLY A 32 -16.93 -7.19 -3.80
C GLY A 32 -16.46 -6.58 -2.47
N PRO A 33 -15.16 -6.25 -2.31
CA PRO A 33 -14.68 -5.59 -1.11
C PRO A 33 -15.23 -4.17 -1.03
N TYR A 34 -15.71 -3.77 0.16
CA TYR A 34 -16.19 -2.40 0.39
C TYR A 34 -15.07 -1.42 0.76
N GLY A 35 -13.89 -1.92 1.12
CA GLY A 35 -12.73 -1.10 1.48
C GLY A 35 -11.48 -1.91 1.76
N LEU A 36 -10.37 -1.19 1.91
CA LEU A 36 -9.06 -1.70 2.30
C LEU A 36 -8.62 -0.90 3.53
N PHE A 37 -8.20 -1.58 4.59
CA PHE A 37 -7.55 -0.93 5.73
C PHE A 37 -6.16 -1.53 5.92
N VAL A 38 -5.21 -0.69 6.30
CA VAL A 38 -3.87 -1.09 6.69
C VAL A 38 -3.73 -0.73 8.16
N ASP A 39 -3.60 -1.73 9.02
CA ASP A 39 -3.24 -1.49 10.41
C ASP A 39 -1.73 -1.25 10.48
N ALA A 40 -1.36 0.02 10.53
CA ALA A 40 0.00 0.40 10.82
C ALA A 40 0.16 0.39 12.35
N PRO A 41 1.15 -0.34 12.92
CA PRO A 41 1.44 -0.20 14.33
C PRO A 41 1.71 1.27 14.65
N VAL A 42 0.97 1.80 15.62
CA VAL A 42 1.11 3.18 16.08
C VAL A 42 2.52 3.33 16.64
N GLY A 43 3.42 4.03 15.92
CA GLY A 43 4.74 4.38 16.47
C GLY A 43 5.97 4.21 15.58
N ARG A 44 5.86 3.95 14.27
CA ARG A 44 7.03 3.88 13.38
C ARG A 44 7.21 5.05 12.41
N PHE A 45 6.78 6.24 12.82
CA PHE A 45 7.44 7.45 12.31
C PHE A 45 8.69 7.65 13.17
N PRO A 46 9.91 7.52 12.64
CA PRO A 46 11.09 7.95 13.38
C PRO A 46 10.87 9.43 13.67
N LYS A 47 10.70 9.78 14.96
CA LYS A 47 10.84 11.17 15.39
C LYS A 47 12.27 11.54 15.04
N LYS A 48 12.47 12.21 13.90
CA LYS A 48 13.75 12.79 13.54
C LYS A 48 13.98 13.88 14.58
N VAL A 49 14.65 13.52 15.69
CA VAL A 49 15.20 14.48 16.64
C VAL A 49 16.29 15.19 15.87
N ILE A 50 15.97 16.37 15.35
CA ILE A 50 16.97 17.33 14.92
C ILE A 50 17.48 17.94 16.21
N SER A 51 18.70 17.54 16.61
CA SER A 51 19.52 18.27 17.58
C SER A 51 20.02 19.56 16.96
#